data_AF-A0A932DUJ9-F1
#
_entry.id   AF-A0A932DUJ9-F1
#
_cell.length_a   1.000
_cell.length_b   1.000
_cell.length_c   1.000
_cell.angle_alpha   90.00
_cell.angle_beta   90.00
_cell.angle_gamma   90.00
#
_symmetry.space_group_name_H-M   'P 1'
#
loop_
_entity.id
_entity.type
_entity.pdbx_description
1 polymer ?
#
loop_
_entity_poly.entity_id
_entity_poly.type
_entity_poly.pdbx_seq_one_letter_code
_entity_poly.pdbx_strand_id
1 'polypeptide(L)'
;MTELGGVIPIAVTPFDDSGRVDEASIVTLVDFEARCGVHGLTVLGIMGEAQVYRRFRVGDVAGAAAVFDRYASVIRYEGQQGIGLVLRKETLRLRGAIASSAVRSPGAPLDDVTRAELEDTLSRAGLLAR
;
A
#
# COMPACT_ATOMS: atom_id res chain seq x y z
N MET A 1 14.40 -14.21 8.38
CA MET A 1 13.33 -13.19 8.56
C MET A 1 12.35 -13.76 9.56
N THR A 2 12.07 -13.05 10.65
CA THR A 2 10.98 -13.36 11.57
C THR A 2 9.64 -13.15 10.86
N GLU A 3 8.64 -13.98 11.14
CA GLU A 3 7.29 -13.81 10.60
C GLU A 3 6.66 -12.50 11.12
N LEU A 4 6.03 -11.74 10.22
CA LEU A 4 5.18 -10.60 10.58
C LEU A 4 3.84 -11.12 11.12
N GLY A 5 3.50 -10.77 12.37
CA GLY A 5 2.26 -11.18 13.02
C GLY A 5 1.73 -10.13 14.01
N GLY A 6 0.42 -10.15 14.25
CA GLY A 6 -0.27 -9.24 15.18
C GLY A 6 -1.08 -8.14 14.48
N VAL A 7 -1.35 -7.05 15.20
CA VAL A 7 -2.14 -5.91 14.71
C VAL A 7 -1.20 -4.88 14.09
N ILE A 8 -1.35 -4.61 12.79
CA ILE A 8 -0.49 -3.70 12.03
C ILE A 8 -1.39 -2.70 11.27
N PRO A 9 -1.81 -1.58 11.89
CA PRO A 9 -2.69 -0.61 11.24
C PRO A 9 -2.01 0.10 10.08
N ILE A 10 -2.81 0.69 9.20
CA ILE A 10 -2.36 1.64 8.19
C ILE A 10 -2.31 3.03 8.83
N ALA A 11 -1.11 3.53 9.08
CA ALA A 11 -0.92 4.84 9.68
C ALA A 11 -1.40 5.92 8.71
N VAL A 12 -2.17 6.88 9.21
CA VAL A 12 -2.59 8.05 8.44
C VAL A 12 -1.43 9.04 8.31
N THR A 13 -1.47 9.88 7.27
CA THR A 13 -0.54 11.01 7.11
C THR A 13 -1.27 12.29 7.50
N PRO A 14 -1.01 12.87 8.69
CA PRO A 14 -1.57 14.15 9.09
C PRO A 14 -1.04 15.30 8.23
N PHE A 15 -1.91 16.24 7.90
CA PHE A 15 -1.56 17.49 7.22
C PHE A 15 -2.08 18.68 8.02
N ASP A 16 -1.32 19.79 8.01
CA ASP A 16 -1.76 21.06 8.56
C ASP A 16 -2.80 21.76 7.65
N ASP A 17 -3.38 22.86 8.11
CA ASP A 17 -4.38 23.65 7.35
C ASP A 17 -3.85 24.20 6.02
N SER A 18 -2.53 24.17 5.80
CA SER A 18 -1.89 24.58 4.55
C SER A 18 -1.53 23.41 3.63
N GLY A 19 -1.91 22.18 4.01
CA GLY A 19 -1.63 20.96 3.26
C GLY A 19 -0.17 20.48 3.36
N ARG A 20 0.61 20.97 4.31
CA ARG A 20 1.95 20.45 4.60
C ARG A 20 1.85 19.27 5.57
N VAL A 21 2.80 18.33 5.47
CA VAL A 21 2.88 17.21 6.41
C VAL A 21 3.08 17.77 7.82
N ASP A 22 2.24 17.34 8.76
CA ASP A 22 2.36 17.70 10.17
C ASP A 22 3.16 16.62 10.91
N GLU A 23 4.47 16.84 11.03
CA GLU A 23 5.41 15.93 11.66
C GLU A 23 5.15 15.75 13.17
N ALA A 24 4.65 16.78 13.86
CA ALA A 24 4.35 16.72 15.28
C ALA A 24 3.14 15.81 15.55
N SER A 25 2.12 15.92 14.70
CA SER A 25 0.96 15.02 14.75
C SER A 25 1.34 13.58 14.40
N ILE A 26 2.30 13.35 13.49
CA ILE A 26 2.81 12.00 13.20
C ILE A 26 3.41 11.36 14.45
N VAL A 27 4.27 12.07 15.18
CA VAL A 27 4.88 11.54 16.42
C VAL A 27 3.80 11.16 17.43
N THR A 28 2.83 12.06 17.63
CA THR A 28 1.74 11.84 18.59
C THR A 28 0.87 10.64 18.21
N LEU A 29 0.58 10.48 16.92
CA LEU A 29 -0.17 9.34 16.38
C LEU A 29 0.58 8.03 16.59
N VAL A 30 1.87 7.99 16.27
CA VAL A 30 2.71 6.79 16.45
C VAL A 30 2.77 6.39 17.92
N ASP A 31 2.94 7.34 18.83
CA ASP A 31 2.92 7.08 20.28
C ASP A 31 1.56 6.58 20.76
N PHE A 32 0.47 7.09 20.19
CA PHE A 32 -0.87 6.58 20.47
C PHE A 32 -1.05 5.14 19.98
N GLU A 33 -0.72 4.85 18.72
CA GLU A 33 -0.82 3.50 18.14
C GLU A 33 0.04 2.49 18.91
N ALA A 34 1.27 2.88 19.29
CA ALA A 34 2.14 2.07 20.13
C ALA A 34 1.51 1.76 21.50
N ARG A 35 0.90 2.76 22.16
CA ARG A 35 0.19 2.56 23.43
C ARG A 35 -1.04 1.66 23.31
N CYS A 36 -1.67 1.61 22.13
CA CYS A 36 -2.75 0.65 21.83
C CYS A 36 -2.25 -0.79 21.68
N GLY A 37 -0.94 -1.05 21.69
CA GLY A 37 -0.37 -2.40 21.61
C GLY A 37 -0.30 -2.96 20.18
N VAL A 38 -0.18 -2.10 19.17
CA VAL A 38 0.05 -2.55 17.79
C VAL A 38 1.44 -3.19 17.67
N HIS A 39 1.55 -4.19 16.79
CA HIS A 39 2.74 -5.02 16.61
C HIS A 39 3.66 -4.49 15.48
N GLY A 40 3.20 -3.47 14.77
CA GLY A 40 3.92 -2.80 13.71
C GLY A 40 3.04 -1.72 13.08
N LEU A 41 3.57 -0.97 12.12
CA LEU A 41 2.84 0.03 11.36
C LEU A 41 2.99 -0.22 9.86
N THR A 42 1.87 -0.11 9.14
CA THR A 42 1.89 0.04 7.70
C THR A 42 1.92 1.53 7.38
N VAL A 43 3.09 2.06 7.04
CA VAL A 43 3.25 3.45 6.60
C VAL A 43 3.12 3.56 5.09
N LEU A 44 2.74 4.75 4.60
CA LEU A 44 2.69 5.05 3.17
C LEU A 44 1.74 4.16 2.35
N GLY A 45 0.63 3.73 2.97
CA GLY A 45 -0.58 3.12 2.41
C GLY A 45 -0.52 2.56 0.98
N ILE A 46 -1.53 2.88 0.16
CA ILE A 46 -1.57 2.42 -1.24
C ILE A 46 -0.35 2.99 -1.98
N MET A 47 0.51 2.06 -2.41
CA MET A 47 1.62 2.24 -3.37
C MET A 47 2.53 3.46 -3.17
N GLY A 48 2.68 3.97 -1.94
CA GLY A 48 3.74 4.90 -1.61
C GLY A 48 3.78 6.16 -2.46
N GLU A 49 2.71 6.96 -2.39
CA GLU A 49 2.63 8.31 -2.99
C GLU A 49 3.78 9.23 -2.60
N ALA A 50 4.61 8.87 -1.62
CA ALA A 50 5.84 9.58 -1.26
C ALA A 50 6.75 9.87 -2.46
N GLN A 51 6.80 9.01 -3.48
CA GLN A 51 7.57 9.31 -4.71
C GLN A 51 6.87 10.32 -5.63
N VAL A 52 5.55 10.29 -5.72
CA VAL A 52 4.73 11.25 -6.49
C VAL A 52 4.80 12.61 -5.81
N TYR A 53 4.53 12.64 -4.50
CA TYR A 53 4.56 13.83 -3.66
C TYR A 53 5.92 14.55 -3.68
N ARG A 54 7.03 13.81 -3.49
CA ARG A 54 8.37 14.42 -3.50
C ARG A 54 8.68 15.12 -4.82
N ARG A 55 8.35 14.51 -5.96
CA ARG A 55 8.54 15.10 -7.29
C ARG A 55 7.63 16.31 -7.49
N PHE A 56 6.35 16.18 -7.15
CA PHE A 56 5.39 17.27 -7.24
C PHE A 56 5.82 18.48 -6.40
N ARG A 57 6.31 18.25 -5.17
CA ARG A 57 6.77 19.30 -4.24
C ARG A 57 7.93 20.13 -4.77
N VAL A 58 8.80 19.56 -5.61
CA VAL A 58 9.93 20.28 -6.22
C VAL A 58 9.59 20.83 -7.62
N GLY A 59 8.31 20.80 -8.02
CA GLY A 59 7.83 21.29 -9.30
C GLY A 59 8.00 20.31 -10.47
N ASP A 60 8.48 19.08 -10.22
CA ASP A 60 8.58 18.02 -11.22
C ASP A 60 7.22 17.33 -11.45
N VAL A 61 6.30 18.06 -12.07
CA VAL A 61 4.94 17.59 -12.36
C VAL A 61 4.96 16.41 -13.33
N ALA A 62 5.82 16.46 -14.36
CA ALA A 62 5.91 15.40 -15.36
C ALA A 62 6.44 14.08 -14.76
N GLY A 63 7.49 14.14 -13.93
CA GLY A 63 8.01 12.97 -13.24
C GLY A 63 7.05 12.44 -12.18
N ALA A 64 6.29 13.31 -11.50
CA ALA A 64 5.22 12.87 -10.60
C ALA A 64 4.13 12.08 -11.35
N ALA A 65 3.66 12.60 -12.50
CA ALA A 65 2.69 11.93 -13.35
C ALA A 65 3.21 10.58 -13.85
N ALA A 66 4.45 10.52 -14.36
CA ALA A 66 5.04 9.26 -14.85
C ALA A 66 5.09 8.16 -13.78
N VAL A 67 5.30 8.53 -12.51
CA VAL A 67 5.31 7.59 -11.39
C VAL A 67 3.89 7.14 -11.06
N PHE A 68 2.94 8.07 -11.06
CA PHE A 68 1.53 7.74 -10.86
C PHE A 68 1.03 6.79 -11.95
N ASP A 69 1.29 7.11 -13.22
CA ASP A 69 0.83 6.34 -14.38
C ASP A 69 1.37 4.90 -14.37
N ARG A 70 2.62 4.70 -13.90
CA ARG A 70 3.20 3.37 -13.71
C ARG A 70 2.36 2.50 -12.77
N TYR A 71 1.73 3.09 -11.77
CA TYR A 71 0.99 2.38 -10.72
C TYR A 71 -0.53 2.46 -10.90
N ALA A 72 -1.04 3.36 -11.74
CA ALA A 72 -2.47 3.62 -11.91
C ALA A 72 -3.28 2.36 -12.24
N SER A 73 -2.72 1.46 -13.07
CA SER A 73 -3.35 0.19 -13.42
C SER A 73 -3.50 -0.74 -12.21
N VAL A 74 -2.45 -0.83 -11.38
CA VAL A 74 -2.44 -1.63 -10.15
C VAL A 74 -3.40 -1.03 -9.11
N ILE A 75 -3.37 0.30 -8.92
CA ILE A 75 -4.27 1.02 -8.01
C ILE A 75 -5.72 0.76 -8.38
N ARG A 76 -6.05 0.89 -9.68
CA ARG A 76 -7.40 0.63 -10.18
C ARG A 76 -7.80 -0.82 -9.91
N TYR A 77 -6.92 -1.77 -10.22
CA TYR A 77 -7.22 -3.20 -10.06
C TYR A 77 -7.40 -3.58 -8.59
N GLU A 78 -6.56 -3.07 -7.68
CA GLU A 78 -6.72 -3.27 -6.24
C GLU A 78 -7.92 -2.50 -5.65
N GLY A 79 -8.44 -1.49 -6.36
CA GLY A 79 -9.60 -0.67 -5.98
C GLY A 79 -10.96 -1.37 -6.07
N GLN A 80 -10.98 -2.64 -6.46
CA GLN A 80 -12.19 -3.45 -6.57
C GLN A 80 -12.82 -3.74 -5.21
N GLN A 81 -14.10 -3.42 -5.06
CA GLN A 81 -14.84 -3.65 -3.81
C GLN A 81 -15.00 -5.16 -3.56
N GLY A 82 -14.92 -5.56 -2.29
CA GLY A 82 -15.05 -6.97 -1.87
C GLY A 82 -13.78 -7.81 -2.02
N ILE A 83 -12.97 -7.62 -3.07
CA ILE A 83 -11.74 -8.40 -3.32
C ILE A 83 -10.44 -7.60 -3.18
N GLY A 84 -10.51 -6.27 -3.05
CA GLY A 84 -9.33 -5.41 -3.00
C GLY A 84 -8.34 -5.77 -1.89
N LEU A 85 -8.80 -6.29 -0.75
CA LEU A 85 -7.91 -6.69 0.33
C LEU A 85 -7.07 -7.93 -0.02
N VAL A 86 -7.69 -8.95 -0.62
CA VAL A 86 -6.95 -10.15 -1.03
C VAL A 86 -5.97 -9.85 -2.17
N LEU A 87 -6.34 -8.95 -3.09
CA LEU A 87 -5.44 -8.47 -4.15
C LEU A 87 -4.19 -7.80 -3.58
N ARG A 88 -4.35 -6.85 -2.65
CA ARG A 88 -3.22 -6.19 -1.97
C ARG A 88 -2.30 -7.18 -1.26
N LYS A 89 -2.89 -8.12 -0.52
CA LYS A 89 -2.10 -9.15 0.17
C LYS A 89 -1.40 -10.09 -0.81
N GLU A 90 -2.03 -10.40 -1.94
CA GLU A 90 -1.42 -11.21 -2.99
C GLU A 90 -0.27 -10.47 -3.67
N THR A 91 -0.39 -9.17 -3.95
CA THR A 91 0.74 -8.33 -4.40
C THR A 91 1.91 -8.39 -3.41
N LEU A 92 1.64 -8.28 -2.11
CA LEU A 92 2.69 -8.40 -1.07
C LEU A 92 3.31 -9.80 -1.04
N ARG A 93 2.50 -10.86 -1.22
CA ARG A 93 2.96 -12.26 -1.25
C ARG A 93 3.84 -12.53 -2.46
N LEU A 94 3.41 -12.13 -3.66
CA LEU A 94 4.17 -12.27 -4.91
C LEU A 94 5.50 -11.52 -4.87
N ARG A 95 5.57 -10.43 -4.10
CA ARG A 95 6.79 -9.64 -3.87
C ARG A 95 7.61 -10.10 -2.67
N GLY A 96 7.24 -11.21 -2.03
CA GLY A 96 8.00 -11.83 -0.93
C GLY A 96 7.91 -11.10 0.42
N ALA A 97 7.00 -10.14 0.58
CA ALA A 97 6.86 -9.36 1.82
C ALA A 97 6.07 -10.11 2.91
N ILE A 98 5.15 -10.99 2.53
CA ILE A 98 4.35 -11.82 3.46
C ILE A 98 4.23 -13.26 2.94
N ALA A 99 4.00 -14.21 3.84
CA ALA A 99 3.89 -15.62 3.49
C ALA A 99 2.54 -16.00 2.85
N SER A 100 1.46 -15.30 3.17
CA SER A 100 0.10 -15.67 2.76
C SER A 100 -0.79 -14.47 2.45
N SER A 101 -1.56 -14.59 1.37
CA SER A 101 -2.57 -13.62 0.97
C SER A 101 -3.95 -13.85 1.60
N ALA A 102 -4.09 -14.85 2.47
CA ALA A 102 -5.37 -15.24 3.07
C ALA A 102 -6.08 -14.06 3.76
N VAL A 103 -7.37 -13.90 3.46
CA VAL A 103 -8.26 -12.95 4.12
C VAL A 103 -9.22 -13.70 5.03
N ARG A 104 -9.53 -13.14 6.20
CA ARG A 104 -10.55 -13.70 7.10
C ARG A 104 -11.94 -13.37 6.55
N SER A 105 -12.91 -14.25 6.80
CA SER A 105 -14.34 -13.97 6.52
C SER A 105 -14.76 -12.60 7.07
N PRO A 106 -15.54 -11.79 6.33
CA PRO A 106 -16.27 -12.13 5.09
C PRO A 106 -15.45 -11.99 3.78
N GLY A 107 -14.12 -11.78 3.86
CA GLY A 107 -13.28 -11.65 2.68
C GLY A 107 -13.25 -12.94 1.84
N ALA A 108 -13.38 -12.78 0.51
CA ALA A 108 -13.32 -13.90 -0.43
C ALA A 108 -11.86 -14.26 -0.78
N PRO A 109 -11.54 -15.56 -0.95
CA PRO A 109 -10.27 -15.98 -1.51
C PRO A 109 -10.16 -15.55 -2.98
N LEU A 110 -8.92 -15.49 -3.47
CA LEU A 110 -8.64 -15.17 -4.87
C LEU A 110 -8.75 -16.42 -5.73
N ASP A 111 -9.59 -16.38 -6.78
CA ASP A 111 -9.62 -17.42 -7.81
C ASP A 111 -8.43 -17.32 -8.79
N ASP A 112 -8.24 -18.38 -9.58
CA ASP A 112 -7.09 -18.51 -10.48
C ASP A 112 -7.12 -17.49 -11.63
N VAL A 113 -8.30 -17.07 -12.09
CA VAL A 113 -8.43 -16.09 -13.18
C VAL A 113 -7.98 -14.72 -12.68
N THR A 114 -8.53 -14.29 -11.54
CA THR A 114 -8.20 -13.01 -10.91
C THR A 114 -6.73 -12.97 -10.48
N ARG A 115 -6.16 -14.10 -10.04
CA ARG A 115 -4.72 -14.21 -9.78
C ARG A 115 -3.89 -13.96 -11.03
N ALA A 116 -4.21 -14.61 -12.15
CA ALA A 116 -3.49 -14.43 -13.39
C ALA A 116 -3.57 -12.98 -13.92
N GLU A 117 -4.74 -12.35 -13.81
CA GLU A 117 -4.92 -10.93 -14.17
C GLU A 117 -4.12 -9.97 -13.28
N LEU A 118 -4.03 -10.26 -11.97
CA LEU A 118 -3.19 -9.50 -11.05
C LEU A 118 -1.71 -9.63 -11.45
N GLU A 119 -1.24 -10.84 -11.70
CA GLU A 119 0.16 -11.10 -12.10
C GLU A 119 0.52 -10.36 -13.40
N ASP A 120 -0.36 -10.40 -14.41
CA ASP A 120 -0.20 -9.65 -15.66
C ASP A 120 -0.17 -8.12 -15.40
N THR A 121 -1.07 -7.61 -14.56
CA THR A 121 -1.10 -6.19 -14.19
C THR A 121 0.19 -5.75 -13.47
N LEU A 122 0.67 -6.54 -12.51
CA LEU A 122 1.92 -6.28 -11.79
C LEU A 122 3.15 -6.40 -12.70
N SER A 123 3.15 -7.36 -13.63
CA SER A 123 4.21 -7.53 -14.63
C SER A 123 4.32 -6.30 -15.55
N ARG A 124 3.19 -5.81 -16.09
CA ARG A 124 3.15 -4.58 -16.90
C ARG A 124 3.62 -3.34 -16.14
N ALA A 125 3.34 -3.26 -14.84
CA ALA A 125 3.81 -2.18 -13.97
C ALA A 125 5.32 -2.32 -13.59
N GLY A 126 5.96 -3.43 -13.99
CA GLY A 126 7.34 -3.75 -13.64
C GLY A 126 7.54 -3.94 -12.14
N LEU A 127 6.57 -4.59 -11.47
CA LEU A 127 6.57 -4.84 -10.02
C LEU A 127 6.90 -6.28 -9.63
N LEU A 128 6.88 -7.21 -10.59
CA LEU A 128 7.37 -8.57 -10.42
C LEU A 128 8.81 -8.65 -10.92
N ALA A 129 9.67 -9.35 -10.18
CA ALA A 129 10.99 -9.72 -10.65
C ALA A 129 10.83 -10.72 -11.81
N ARG A 130 11.66 -10.60 -12.85
CA ARG A 130 11.82 -11.65 -13.86
C ARG A 130 12.63 -12.80 -13.30
#